data_AF-A0A1M4MNW4-F1
#
_entry.id   AF-A0A1M4MNW4-F1
#
_cell.length_a   1.000
_cell.length_b   1.000
_cell.length_c   1.000
_cell.angle_alpha   90.00
_cell.angle_beta   90.00
_cell.angle_gamma   90.00
#
_symmetry.space_group_name_H-M   'P 1'
#
loop_
_entity.id
_entity.type
_entity.pdbx_description
1 polymer ?
#
loop_
_entity_poly.entity_id
_entity_poly.type
_entity_poly.pdbx_seq_one_letter_code
_entity_poly.pdbx_strand_id
1 'polypeptide(L)'
;MTEPGTLACTAAGGLIVHVEAERCRITTEDAKALIFFGRPAPIMRERVRRTGGIVTSSVTIEGHAAVNHAGRAVVFRLRTGCWIIPFVSFRRVACGEAASAPLFPLIPEESV
;
A
#
# COMPACT_ATOMS: atom_id res chain seq x y z
N MET A 1 1.28 -2.80 19.33
CA MET A 1 0.36 -3.49 18.41
C MET A 1 0.25 -2.64 17.15
N THR A 2 0.40 -3.21 15.96
CA THR A 2 0.23 -2.48 14.70
C THR A 2 -1.24 -2.15 14.49
N GLU A 3 -1.58 -0.90 14.17
CA GLU A 3 -2.96 -0.49 13.96
C GLU A 3 -3.50 -0.94 12.59
N PRO A 4 -4.82 -1.16 12.45
CA PRO A 4 -5.45 -1.37 11.15
C PRO A 4 -5.18 -0.21 10.20
N GLY A 5 -4.85 -0.52 8.95
CA GLY A 5 -4.68 0.46 7.89
C GLY A 5 -5.93 0.59 7.02
N THR A 6 -5.86 1.46 6.02
CA THR A 6 -6.87 1.63 4.98
C THR A 6 -6.21 1.70 3.61
N LEU A 7 -6.77 0.96 2.66
CA LEU A 7 -6.48 1.10 1.25
C LEU A 7 -7.59 1.94 0.60
N ALA A 8 -7.24 2.96 -0.17
CA ALA A 8 -8.22 3.80 -0.87
C ALA A 8 -7.81 4.03 -2.32
N CYS A 9 -8.80 4.20 -3.20
CA CYS A 9 -8.56 4.59 -4.59
C CYS A 9 -8.33 6.11 -4.69
N THR A 10 -7.48 6.52 -5.63
CA THR A 10 -7.31 7.93 -6.00
C THR A 10 -8.14 8.26 -7.23
N ALA A 11 -8.45 9.55 -7.42
CA ALA A 11 -9.09 10.02 -8.65
C ALA A 11 -8.27 9.70 -9.93
N ALA A 12 -6.95 9.52 -9.82
CA ALA A 12 -6.06 9.17 -10.93
C ALA A 12 -5.95 7.64 -11.17
N GLY A 13 -6.73 6.81 -10.46
CA GLY A 13 -6.72 5.35 -10.58
C GLY A 13 -5.58 4.64 -9.84
N GLY A 14 -4.71 5.39 -9.17
CA GLY A 14 -3.70 4.84 -8.26
C GLY A 14 -4.29 4.51 -6.89
N LEU A 15 -3.48 3.93 -6.00
CA LEU A 15 -3.91 3.56 -4.65
C LEU A 15 -3.19 4.41 -3.60
N ILE A 16 -3.90 4.75 -2.53
CA ILE A 16 -3.33 5.28 -1.30
C ILE A 16 -3.37 4.18 -0.24
N VAL A 17 -2.24 4.00 0.42
CA VAL A 17 -2.07 3.12 1.57
C VAL A 17 -1.90 4.01 2.80
N HIS A 18 -2.91 4.02 3.67
CA HIS A 18 -2.87 4.66 4.97
C HIS A 18 -2.57 3.61 6.03
N VAL A 19 -1.42 3.71 6.69
CA VAL A 19 -1.02 2.80 7.78
C VAL A 19 -0.30 3.61 8.84
N GLU A 20 -0.63 3.38 10.11
CA GLU A 20 -0.12 4.20 11.23
C GLU A 20 -0.37 5.71 10.92
N ALA A 21 0.67 6.55 11.01
CA ALA A 21 0.64 7.96 10.62
C ALA A 21 1.17 8.22 9.18
N GLU A 22 1.30 7.18 8.35
CA GLU A 22 1.90 7.28 7.01
C GLU A 22 0.87 7.20 5.90
N ARG A 23 1.01 8.10 4.92
CA ARG A 23 0.27 8.09 3.66
C ARG A 23 1.21 7.74 2.52
N CYS A 24 1.12 6.51 2.05
CA CYS A 24 1.90 5.97 0.95
C CYS A 24 1.03 5.78 -0.29
N ARG A 25 1.66 5.52 -1.44
CA ARG A 25 1.00 5.37 -2.74
C ARG A 25 1.54 4.18 -3.52
N ILE A 26 0.66 3.55 -4.29
CA ILE A 26 1.00 2.61 -5.37
C ILE A 26 0.46 3.22 -6.66
N THR A 27 1.26 3.23 -7.72
CA THR A 27 0.81 3.78 -9.01
C THR A 27 -0.30 2.92 -9.63
N THR A 28 -1.03 3.51 -10.56
CA THR A 28 -2.03 2.78 -11.37
C THR A 28 -1.36 1.65 -12.14
N GLU A 29 -0.18 1.89 -12.69
CA GLU A 29 0.61 0.94 -13.47
C GLU A 29 1.07 -0.25 -12.62
N ASP A 30 1.60 0.02 -11.43
CA ASP A 30 2.06 -1.01 -10.50
C ASP A 30 0.89 -1.81 -9.93
N ALA A 31 -0.24 -1.15 -9.63
CA ALA A 31 -1.46 -1.84 -9.18
C ALA A 31 -1.98 -2.79 -10.26
N LYS A 32 -2.01 -2.37 -11.54
CA LYS A 32 -2.35 -3.23 -12.67
C LYS A 32 -1.36 -4.38 -12.81
N ALA A 33 -0.06 -4.12 -12.69
CA ALA A 33 0.95 -5.16 -12.81
C ALA A 33 0.83 -6.22 -11.71
N LEU A 34 0.49 -5.80 -10.49
CA LEU A 34 0.22 -6.68 -9.36
C LEU A 34 -1.04 -7.53 -9.59
N ILE A 35 -2.13 -6.93 -10.08
CA ILE A 35 -3.40 -7.63 -10.31
C ILE A 35 -3.29 -8.65 -11.44
N PHE A 36 -2.72 -8.26 -12.58
CA PHE A 36 -2.76 -9.07 -13.80
C PHE A 36 -1.56 -10.00 -13.96
N PHE A 37 -0.40 -9.63 -13.42
CA PHE A 37 0.84 -10.40 -13.59
C PHE A 37 1.44 -10.90 -12.28
N GLY A 38 0.80 -10.62 -11.13
CA GLY A 38 1.33 -10.97 -9.81
C GLY A 38 2.65 -10.28 -9.48
N ARG A 39 3.04 -9.23 -10.22
CA ARG A 39 4.32 -8.55 -10.04
C ARG A 39 4.28 -7.71 -8.76
N PRO A 40 5.25 -7.83 -7.84
CA PRO A 40 5.32 -6.97 -6.67
C PRO A 40 5.31 -5.49 -7.04
N ALA A 41 4.44 -4.73 -6.38
CA ALA A 41 4.26 -3.29 -6.61
C ALA A 41 5.05 -2.49 -5.57
N PRO A 42 5.88 -1.51 -5.98
CA PRO A 42 6.54 -0.62 -5.04
C PRO A 42 5.52 0.25 -4.29
N ILE A 43 5.75 0.45 -2.99
CA ILE A 43 4.99 1.38 -2.16
C ILE A 43 5.85 2.62 -1.95
N MET A 44 5.39 3.76 -2.45
CA MET A 44 6.13 5.01 -2.42
C MET A 44 5.52 6.00 -1.43
N ARG A 45 6.34 6.90 -0.89
CA ARG A 45 5.88 8.02 -0.06
C ARG A 45 6.46 9.31 -0.58
N GLU A 46 5.61 10.33 -0.65
CA GLU A 46 6.04 11.69 -0.91
C GLU A 46 6.43 12.36 0.41
N ARG A 47 7.64 12.91 0.46
CA ARG A 47 8.13 13.70 1.59
C ARG A 47 8.36 15.12 1.11
N VAL A 48 7.56 16.03 1.65
CA VAL A 48 7.73 17.47 1.45
C VAL A 48 8.57 18.01 2.59
N ARG A 49 9.73 18.59 2.27
CA ARG A 49 10.55 19.35 3.22
C ARG A 49 10.44 20.83 2.89
N ARG A 50 10.33 21.66 3.92
CA ARG A 50 10.41 23.12 3.80
C ARG A 50 11.64 23.59 4.55
N THR A 51 12.62 24.13 3.83
CA THR A 51 13.85 24.68 4.41
C THR A 51 14.04 26.09 3.88
N GLY A 52 14.07 27.08 4.78
CA GLY A 52 14.34 28.49 4.40
C GLY A 52 13.39 29.08 3.35
N GLY A 53 12.14 28.62 3.28
CA GLY A 53 11.16 29.07 2.28
C GLY A 53 11.13 28.25 0.97
N ILE A 54 12.08 27.34 0.76
CA ILE A 54 12.09 26.43 -0.40
C ILE A 54 11.34 25.15 -0.05
N VAL A 55 10.36 24.78 -0.88
CA VAL A 55 9.64 23.51 -0.80
C VAL A 55 10.35 22.50 -1.70
N THR A 56 10.87 21.42 -1.11
CA THR A 56 11.46 20.30 -1.85
C THR A 56 10.61 19.05 -1.63
N SER A 57 10.03 18.51 -2.69
CA SER A 57 9.36 17.21 -2.68
C SER A 57 10.33 16.11 -3.09
N SER A 58 10.40 15.04 -2.30
CA SER A 58 11.13 13.82 -2.65
C SER A 58 10.20 12.62 -2.60
N VAL A 59 10.42 11.64 -3.47
CA VAL A 59 9.69 10.38 -3.47
C VAL A 59 10.65 9.28 -3.01
N THR A 60 10.27 8.53 -1.98
CA THR A 60 11.03 7.39 -1.47
C THR A 60 10.22 6.11 -1.57
N ILE A 61 10.90 4.98 -1.77
CA ILE A 61 10.30 3.65 -1.66
C ILE A 61 10.32 3.25 -0.18
N GLU A 62 9.14 2.99 0.38
CA GLU A 62 8.96 2.60 1.79
C GLU A 62 8.79 1.09 1.96
N GLY A 63 8.51 0.37 0.87
CA GLY A 63 8.16 -1.03 0.90
C GLY A 63 7.64 -1.55 -0.43
N HIS A 64 6.98 -2.71 -0.38
CA HIS A 64 6.30 -3.29 -1.54
C HIS A 64 5.01 -4.03 -1.15
N ALA A 65 4.10 -4.15 -2.11
CA ALA A 65 2.91 -4.98 -2.04
C ALA A 65 3.09 -6.20 -2.95
N ALA A 66 2.74 -7.39 -2.48
CA ALA A 66 2.83 -8.62 -3.28
C ALA A 66 1.64 -9.53 -3.00
N VAL A 67 1.21 -10.29 -4.01
CA VAL A 67 0.21 -11.34 -3.79
C VAL A 67 0.85 -12.46 -2.95
N ASN A 68 0.14 -12.95 -1.95
CA ASN A 68 0.62 -14.06 -1.14
C ASN A 68 0.70 -15.36 -1.96
N HIS A 69 1.40 -16.36 -1.42
CA HIS A 69 1.62 -17.64 -2.12
C HIS A 69 0.31 -18.32 -2.57
N ALA A 70 -0.76 -18.18 -1.78
CA ALA A 70 -2.07 -18.78 -2.08
C ALA A 70 -2.85 -18.03 -3.19
N GLY A 71 -2.38 -16.88 -3.67
CA GLY A 71 -3.10 -16.07 -4.67
C GLY A 71 -4.37 -15.39 -4.14
N ARG A 72 -4.58 -15.37 -2.82
CA ARG A 72 -5.85 -14.97 -2.19
C ARG A 72 -5.81 -13.62 -1.48
N ALA A 73 -4.62 -13.09 -1.23
CA ALA A 73 -4.43 -11.84 -0.51
C ALA A 73 -3.26 -11.04 -1.05
N VAL A 74 -3.29 -9.73 -0.86
CA VAL A 74 -2.14 -8.84 -1.06
C VAL A 74 -1.53 -8.53 0.30
N VAL A 75 -0.22 -8.75 0.41
CA VAL A 75 0.59 -8.43 1.59
C VAL A 75 1.37 -7.16 1.31
N PHE A 76 1.24 -6.19 2.20
CA PHE A 76 1.97 -4.92 2.18
C PHE A 76 3.10 -5.03 3.20
N ARG A 77 4.35 -4.96 2.74
CA ARG A 77 5.54 -4.94 3.59
C ARG A 77 6.14 -3.55 3.54
N LEU A 78 5.98 -2.77 4.60
CA LEU A 78 6.61 -1.46 4.77
C LEU A 78 7.62 -1.53 5.92
N ARG A 79 8.48 -0.52 6.02
CA ARG A 79 9.38 -0.38 7.17
C ARG A 79 8.67 -0.31 8.52
N THR A 80 7.44 0.20 8.55
CA THR A 80 6.64 0.37 9.76
C THR A 80 5.87 -0.89 10.18
N GLY A 81 5.80 -1.91 9.32
CA GLY A 81 5.05 -3.13 9.61
C GLY A 81 4.60 -3.90 8.39
N CYS A 82 3.83 -4.95 8.64
CA CYS A 82 3.20 -5.75 7.58
C CYS A 82 1.68 -5.71 7.72
N TRP A 83 0.99 -5.58 6.59
CA TRP A 83 -0.48 -5.63 6.52
C TRP A 83 -0.93 -6.58 5.43
N ILE A 84 -2.18 -7.01 5.51
CA ILE A 84 -2.82 -7.90 4.54
C ILE A 84 -4.22 -7.43 4.21
N ILE A 85 -4.65 -7.71 2.98
CA ILE A 85 -6.02 -7.53 2.51
C ILE A 85 -6.41 -8.70 1.61
N PRO A 86 -7.67 -9.16 1.61
CA PRO A 86 -8.17 -10.08 0.60
C PRO A 86 -7.95 -9.53 -0.82
N PHE A 87 -7.50 -10.37 -1.76
CA PHE A 87 -7.20 -9.97 -3.14
C PHE A 87 -8.45 -9.40 -3.84
N VAL A 88 -9.63 -9.97 -3.55
CA VAL A 88 -10.91 -9.45 -4.05
C VAL A 88 -11.16 -8.00 -3.60
N SER A 89 -10.93 -7.69 -2.32
CA SER A 89 -11.12 -6.34 -1.79
C SER A 89 -10.10 -5.37 -2.37
N PHE A 90 -8.84 -5.80 -2.52
CA PHE A 90 -7.81 -5.03 -3.21
C PHE A 90 -8.24 -4.67 -4.63
N ARG A 91 -8.68 -5.65 -5.42
CA ARG A 91 -9.11 -5.45 -6.80
C ARG A 91 -10.30 -4.50 -6.89
N ARG A 92 -11.31 -4.66 -6.03
CA ARG A 92 -12.48 -3.75 -6.01
C ARG A 92 -12.05 -2.30 -5.78
N VAL A 93 -11.12 -2.06 -4.86
CA VAL A 93 -10.59 -0.70 -4.62
C VAL A 93 -9.76 -0.21 -5.81
N ALA A 94 -8.83 -1.02 -6.32
CA ALA A 94 -7.97 -0.66 -7.44
C ALA A 94 -8.73 -0.43 -8.76
N CYS A 95 -9.86 -1.11 -8.96
CA CYS A 95 -10.74 -0.92 -10.10
C CYS A 95 -11.80 0.19 -9.88
N GLY A 96 -11.82 0.84 -8.71
CA GLY A 96 -12.79 1.89 -8.39
C GLY A 96 -14.21 1.38 -8.09
N GLU A 97 -14.41 0.07 -7.94
CA GLU A 97 -15.67 -0.56 -7.54
C GLU A 97 -15.96 -0.37 -6.04
N ALA A 98 -14.94 -0.04 -5.25
CA ALA A 98 -15.04 0.33 -3.85
C ALA A 98 -14.16 1.56 -3.57
N ALA A 99 -14.66 2.50 -2.76
CA ALA A 99 -13.90 3.69 -2.39
C ALA A 99 -12.67 3.36 -1.53
N SER A 100 -12.83 2.40 -0.61
CA SER A 100 -11.77 1.96 0.30
C SER A 100 -12.04 0.56 0.85
N ALA A 101 -11.03 -0.02 1.50
CA ALA A 101 -11.12 -1.27 2.25
C ALA A 101 -10.10 -1.29 3.40
N PRO A 102 -10.38 -2.00 4.51
CA PRO A 102 -9.44 -2.12 5.62
C PRO A 102 -8.21 -2.94 5.25
N LEU A 103 -7.07 -2.57 5.82
CA LEU A 103 -5.84 -3.35 5.86
C LEU A 103 -5.68 -3.93 7.27
N PHE A 104 -5.47 -5.24 7.36
CA PHE A 104 -5.33 -5.92 8.64
C PHE A 104 -3.85 -6.07 8.99
N PRO A 105 -3.43 -5.75 10.21
CA PRO A 105 -2.04 -5.92 10.62
C PRO A 105 -1.68 -7.42 10.61
N LEU A 106 -0.54 -7.76 10.02
CA LEU A 106 0.07 -9.07 10.19
C LEU A 106 0.99 -8.99 11.40
N ILE A 107 0.59 -9.64 12.49
CA ILE A 107 1.46 -9.82 13.65
C ILE A 107 2.56 -10.80 13.22
N PRO A 108 3.86 -10.45 13.35
CA PRO A 108 4.93 -11.41 13.14
C PRO A 108 4.70 -12.58 14.10
N GLU A 109 4.72 -13.82 13.62
CA GLU A 109 4.85 -14.95 14.54
C GLU A 109 6.15 -14.74 15.30
N GLU A 110 6.07 -14.62 16.63
CA GLU A 110 7.26 -14.67 17.47
C GLU A 110 7.92 -16.02 17.17
N SER A 111 9.09 -15.99 16.55
CA SER A 111 9.90 -17.17 16.36
C SER A 111 10.30 -17.66 17.75
N VAL A 112 9.60 -18.70 18.21
CA VAL A 112 9.86 -19.46 19.44
C VAL A 112 11.25 -20.09 19.40
#